data_AF-A0A1N7JLU8-F1
#
_entry.id   AF-A0A1N7JLU8-F1
#
_cell.length_a   1.000
_cell.length_b   1.000
_cell.length_c   1.000
_cell.angle_alpha   90.00
_cell.angle_beta   90.00
_cell.angle_gamma   90.00
#
_symmetry.space_group_name_H-M   'P 1'
#
loop_
_entity.id
_entity.type
_entity.pdbx_description
1 polymer ?
#
loop_
_entity_poly.entity_id
_entity_poly.type
_entity_poly.pdbx_seq_one_letter_code
_entity_poly.pdbx_strand_id
1 'polypeptide(L)'
;MSNGMSRSNAAPIIIKRKKIVKGGGHHGGAWKVAYADFVTAMMAFFMLMWLLNATTEKQRKGLADYFAPTVSISKISGGGSESLQGNSVFAEETLPQNGTGASSFQPVVQGGNREDSGEDGVQSSMDSELADIEQTFREQVVESASGNALMAHIATRITDEGLVITMSDLPDAPLFTGEAEVTPVLEELLWLVLEMGMLVENEIAIGTHVQRFPVVLEEDPAWQLSRARADVVLDRMIASNLPERQIRRVTAHGDRDADRRAETHARNNRVEVVFLR
;
A
#
# COMPACT_ATOMS: atom_id res chain seq x y z
N MET A 1 48.06 -67.04 75.94
CA MET A 1 48.13 -67.79 74.66
C MET A 1 46.85 -68.60 74.50
N SER A 2 46.29 -68.61 73.28
CA SER A 2 45.27 -69.56 72.76
C SER A 2 43.83 -69.45 73.32
N ASN A 3 42.72 -69.61 72.60
CA ASN A 3 42.31 -69.48 71.19
C ASN A 3 40.77 -69.72 71.18
N GLY A 4 40.04 -69.26 70.16
CA GLY A 4 38.92 -70.05 69.62
C GLY A 4 37.46 -69.76 70.05
N MET A 5 36.89 -68.69 69.48
CA MET A 5 35.56 -68.58 68.84
C MET A 5 34.49 -69.69 69.00
N SER A 6 33.30 -69.31 69.49
CA SER A 6 32.02 -69.91 69.10
C SER A 6 31.30 -69.01 68.08
N ARG A 7 31.18 -69.49 66.84
CA ARG A 7 30.48 -68.80 65.74
C ARG A 7 28.96 -68.94 65.90
N SER A 8 28.26 -67.84 66.18
CA SER A 8 26.80 -67.75 66.10
C SER A 8 26.37 -67.25 64.72
N ASN A 9 25.46 -68.00 64.10
CA ASN A 9 24.81 -67.74 62.82
C ASN A 9 24.36 -66.28 62.63
N ALA A 10 25.01 -65.57 61.72
CA ALA A 10 24.48 -64.36 61.12
C ALA A 10 24.31 -64.62 59.62
N ALA A 11 23.14 -65.16 59.24
CA ALA A 11 22.75 -65.13 57.85
C ALA A 11 22.63 -63.65 57.42
N PRO A 12 23.27 -63.20 56.33
CA PRO A 12 23.21 -61.82 55.92
C PRO A 12 21.78 -61.46 55.49
N ILE A 13 21.17 -60.50 56.19
CA ILE A 13 19.86 -59.95 55.85
C ILE A 13 20.05 -59.07 54.60
N ILE A 14 19.62 -59.57 53.44
CA ILE A 14 19.61 -58.79 52.20
C ILE A 14 18.33 -57.94 52.18
N ILE A 15 18.46 -56.67 52.57
CA ILE A 15 17.36 -55.69 52.43
C ILE A 15 17.35 -55.17 50.99
N LYS A 16 16.47 -55.72 50.14
CA LYS A 16 16.20 -55.19 48.80
C LYS A 16 15.36 -53.91 48.89
N ARG A 17 16.03 -52.76 49.04
CA ARG A 17 15.38 -51.45 48.90
C ARG A 17 15.07 -51.18 47.43
N LYS A 18 13.87 -51.55 46.96
CA LYS A 18 13.35 -51.06 45.68
C LYS A 18 13.10 -49.56 45.83
N LYS A 19 14.07 -48.75 45.42
CA LYS A 19 13.83 -47.33 45.19
C LYS A 19 12.86 -47.25 44.02
N ILE A 20 11.56 -47.09 44.30
CA ILE A 20 10.61 -46.62 43.30
C ILE A 20 10.98 -45.16 43.10
N VAL A 21 12.00 -44.94 42.27
CA VAL A 21 12.18 -43.64 41.67
C VAL A 21 10.93 -43.48 40.81
N LYS A 22 10.01 -42.61 41.21
CA LYS A 22 9.12 -41.94 40.27
C LYS A 22 10.02 -41.11 39.35
N GLY A 23 10.80 -41.79 38.50
CA GLY A 23 11.48 -41.18 37.39
C GLY A 23 10.37 -40.66 36.50
N GLY A 24 10.35 -39.34 36.28
CA GLY A 24 9.30 -38.65 35.57
C GLY A 24 8.91 -39.39 34.30
N GLY A 25 7.68 -39.90 34.28
CA GLY A 25 7.08 -40.49 33.10
C GLY A 25 6.68 -39.41 32.10
N HIS A 26 7.63 -38.59 31.65
CA HIS A 26 7.48 -37.55 30.63
C HIS A 26 7.39 -38.13 29.20
N HIS A 27 7.21 -39.45 29.04
CA HIS A 27 7.31 -40.11 27.72
C HIS A 27 6.09 -40.96 27.34
N GLY A 28 5.02 -41.00 28.17
CA GLY A 28 3.79 -41.74 27.84
C GLY A 28 2.73 -40.95 27.04
N GLY A 29 2.86 -39.62 26.99
CA GLY A 29 1.90 -38.71 26.33
C GLY A 29 2.39 -38.10 25.02
N ALA A 30 3.70 -38.15 24.74
CA ALA A 30 4.30 -37.49 23.58
C ALA A 30 3.73 -38.00 22.24
N TRP A 31 3.44 -39.30 22.14
CA TRP A 31 2.83 -39.88 20.93
C TRP A 31 1.40 -39.39 20.67
N LYS A 32 0.64 -39.08 21.74
CA LYS A 32 -0.72 -38.51 21.62
C LYS A 32 -0.67 -37.05 21.18
N VAL A 33 0.36 -36.31 21.60
CA VAL A 33 0.58 -34.93 21.13
C VAL A 33 0.95 -34.93 19.65
N ALA A 34 1.84 -35.83 19.21
CA ALA A 34 2.17 -35.99 17.80
C ALA A 34 0.94 -36.43 16.95
N TYR A 35 0.09 -37.30 17.49
CA TYR A 35 -1.17 -37.68 16.82
C TYR A 35 -2.17 -36.52 16.75
N ALA A 36 -2.33 -35.75 17.82
CA ALA A 36 -3.20 -34.58 17.84
C ALA A 36 -2.72 -33.49 16.87
N ASP A 37 -1.41 -33.27 16.80
CA ASP A 37 -0.80 -32.34 15.84
C ASP A 37 -1.03 -32.78 14.39
N PHE A 38 -0.83 -34.07 14.11
CA PHE A 38 -1.13 -34.66 12.79
C PHE A 38 -2.61 -34.49 12.39
N VAL A 39 -3.55 -34.75 13.29
CA VAL A 39 -4.99 -34.56 13.04
C VAL A 39 -5.33 -33.08 12.83
N THR A 40 -4.70 -32.17 13.57
CA THR A 40 -4.93 -30.73 13.43
C THR A 40 -4.40 -30.21 12.10
N ALA A 41 -3.23 -30.68 11.66
CA ALA A 41 -2.69 -30.38 10.33
C ALA A 41 -3.62 -30.89 9.22
N MET A 42 -4.16 -32.11 9.35
CA MET A 42 -5.13 -32.64 8.38
C MET A 42 -6.46 -31.87 8.40
N MET A 43 -6.93 -31.42 9.57
CA MET A 43 -8.13 -30.61 9.70
C MET A 43 -7.96 -29.25 9.02
N ALA A 44 -6.82 -28.58 9.23
CA ALA A 44 -6.51 -27.31 8.58
C ALA A 44 -6.40 -27.48 7.05
N PHE A 45 -5.74 -28.55 6.59
CA PHE A 45 -5.65 -28.88 5.17
C PHE A 45 -7.03 -29.17 4.56
N PHE A 46 -7.89 -29.89 5.28
CA PHE A 46 -9.26 -30.15 4.85
C PHE A 46 -10.08 -28.86 4.78
N MET A 47 -10.02 -27.99 5.80
CA MET A 47 -10.72 -26.70 5.77
C MET A 47 -10.25 -25.82 4.61
N LEU A 48 -8.95 -25.83 4.29
CA LEU A 48 -8.40 -25.11 3.15
C LEU A 48 -8.96 -25.67 1.82
N MET A 49 -8.91 -26.99 1.63
CA MET A 49 -9.45 -27.62 0.42
C MET A 49 -10.97 -27.47 0.31
N TRP A 50 -11.67 -27.48 1.44
CA TRP A 50 -13.10 -27.24 1.52
C TRP A 50 -13.46 -25.81 1.09
N LEU A 51 -12.70 -24.81 1.56
CA LEU A 51 -12.86 -23.42 1.10
C LEU A 51 -12.57 -23.29 -0.39
N LEU A 52 -11.52 -23.91 -0.91
CA LEU A 52 -11.18 -23.85 -2.35
C LEU A 52 -12.22 -24.51 -3.26
N ASN A 53 -12.94 -25.54 -2.79
CA ASN A 53 -14.03 -26.17 -3.54
C ASN A 53 -15.33 -25.36 -3.45
N ALA A 54 -15.59 -24.72 -2.31
CA ALA A 54 -16.77 -23.89 -2.09
C ALA A 54 -16.68 -22.50 -2.73
N THR A 55 -15.48 -22.02 -3.10
CA THR A 55 -15.27 -20.73 -3.78
C THR A 55 -15.30 -20.85 -5.29
N THR A 56 -15.87 -19.85 -5.95
CA THR A 56 -15.80 -19.73 -7.42
C THR A 56 -14.38 -19.37 -7.88
N GLU A 57 -14.05 -19.66 -9.14
CA GLU A 57 -12.73 -19.36 -9.70
C GLU A 57 -12.39 -17.85 -9.64
N LYS A 58 -13.41 -16.98 -9.77
CA LYS A 58 -13.29 -15.52 -9.61
C LYS A 58 -12.89 -15.12 -8.17
N GLN A 59 -13.51 -15.72 -7.16
CA GLN A 59 -13.19 -15.45 -5.74
C GLN A 59 -11.80 -15.97 -5.36
N ARG A 60 -11.40 -17.15 -5.88
CA ARG A 60 -10.05 -17.68 -5.68
C ARG A 60 -8.99 -16.77 -6.29
N LYS A 61 -9.29 -16.17 -7.45
CA LYS A 61 -8.40 -15.21 -8.12
C LYS A 61 -8.30 -13.90 -7.34
N GLY A 62 -9.41 -13.33 -6.88
CA GLY A 62 -9.38 -12.10 -6.06
C GLY A 62 -8.60 -12.27 -4.75
N LEU A 63 -8.72 -13.43 -4.09
CA LEU A 63 -7.92 -13.72 -2.89
C LEU A 63 -6.43 -13.89 -3.22
N ALA A 64 -6.10 -14.51 -4.37
CA ALA A 64 -4.72 -14.63 -4.83
C ALA A 64 -4.12 -13.26 -5.16
N ASP A 65 -4.87 -12.37 -5.82
CA ASP A 65 -4.43 -11.02 -6.17
C ASP A 65 -4.19 -10.16 -4.91
N TYR A 66 -4.94 -10.40 -3.82
CA TYR A 66 -4.72 -9.74 -2.52
C TYR A 66 -3.41 -10.18 -1.83
N PHE A 67 -3.09 -11.49 -1.84
CA PHE A 67 -1.90 -12.03 -1.16
C PHE A 67 -0.63 -12.04 -2.03
N ALA A 68 -0.79 -12.04 -3.34
CA ALA A 68 0.27 -11.96 -4.32
C ALA A 68 -0.21 -11.05 -5.45
N PRO A 69 -0.10 -9.72 -5.27
CA PRO A 69 -0.40 -8.78 -6.33
C PRO A 69 0.54 -9.05 -7.51
N THR A 70 0.12 -9.87 -8.46
CA THR A 70 0.87 -10.01 -9.70
C THR A 70 0.59 -8.73 -10.46
N VAL A 71 1.55 -7.81 -10.43
CA VAL A 71 1.58 -6.63 -11.29
C VAL A 71 1.45 -7.14 -12.72
N SER A 72 0.23 -7.12 -13.26
CA SER A 72 -0.01 -7.46 -14.65
C SER A 72 0.52 -6.30 -15.47
N ILE A 73 1.80 -6.36 -15.81
CA ILE A 73 2.36 -5.60 -16.93
C ILE A 73 1.64 -6.15 -18.16
N SER A 74 0.54 -5.51 -18.53
CA SER A 74 -0.08 -5.68 -19.83
C SER A 74 0.94 -5.23 -20.87
N LYS A 75 1.76 -6.19 -21.34
CA LYS A 75 2.47 -6.04 -22.60
C LYS A 75 1.40 -5.96 -23.68
N ILE A 76 1.08 -4.74 -24.10
CA ILE A 76 0.47 -4.48 -25.40
C ILE A 76 1.54 -4.87 -26.42
N SER A 77 1.60 -6.16 -26.72
CA SER A 77 2.37 -6.71 -27.83
C SER A 77 1.46 -6.73 -29.04
N GLY A 78 1.29 -5.57 -29.66
CA GLY A 78 0.79 -5.48 -31.02
C GLY A 78 1.73 -6.25 -31.95
N GLY A 79 1.18 -7.20 -32.70
CA GLY A 79 1.94 -7.96 -33.70
C GLY A 79 2.47 -7.06 -34.80
N GLY A 80 3.79 -7.06 -34.98
CA GLY A 80 4.51 -6.40 -36.06
C GLY A 80 5.98 -6.78 -35.99
N SER A 81 6.51 -7.32 -37.08
CA SER A 81 7.85 -7.89 -37.18
C SER A 81 8.97 -6.85 -37.08
N GLU A 82 10.14 -7.35 -36.67
CA GLU A 82 11.48 -6.75 -36.81
C GLU A 82 12.00 -5.84 -35.67
N SER A 83 12.91 -6.47 -34.90
CA SER A 83 14.29 -6.02 -34.69
C SER A 83 14.57 -4.87 -33.72
N LEU A 84 15.27 -5.26 -32.64
CA LEU A 84 16.30 -4.52 -31.90
C LEU A 84 15.86 -3.53 -30.80
N GLN A 85 16.12 -4.02 -29.57
CA GLN A 85 17.11 -3.43 -28.64
C GLN A 85 16.58 -2.42 -27.60
N GLY A 86 16.47 -2.92 -26.36
CA GLY A 86 17.06 -2.24 -25.20
C GLY A 86 16.10 -1.63 -24.19
N ASN A 87 16.28 -2.09 -22.94
CA ASN A 87 15.94 -1.44 -21.66
C ASN A 87 14.45 -1.43 -21.27
N SER A 88 14.03 -1.68 -20.04
CA SER A 88 14.72 -1.58 -18.75
C SER A 88 14.10 -2.52 -17.72
N VAL A 89 14.95 -3.03 -16.83
CA VAL A 89 14.61 -3.70 -15.58
C VAL A 89 14.18 -2.61 -14.61
N PHE A 90 12.92 -2.55 -14.18
CA PHE A 90 12.47 -2.11 -12.84
C PHE A 90 10.97 -2.37 -12.71
N ALA A 91 10.61 -3.50 -12.10
CA ALA A 91 9.34 -3.63 -11.41
C ALA A 91 9.68 -3.38 -9.93
N GLU A 92 9.57 -2.14 -9.49
CA GLU A 92 9.70 -1.77 -8.09
C GLU A 92 8.37 -2.05 -7.39
N GLU A 93 8.48 -2.78 -6.30
CA GLU A 93 7.43 -3.19 -5.39
C GLU A 93 6.86 -1.97 -4.66
N THR A 94 5.72 -1.45 -5.14
CA THR A 94 4.92 -0.49 -4.38
C THR A 94 3.73 -1.23 -3.77
N LEU A 95 3.84 -1.52 -2.47
CA LEU A 95 2.70 -1.92 -1.65
C LEU A 95 1.63 -0.82 -1.72
N PRO A 96 0.35 -1.14 -2.01
CA PRO A 96 -0.72 -0.18 -1.88
C PRO A 96 -0.97 0.05 -0.39
N GLN A 97 -0.40 1.12 0.15
CA GLN A 97 -0.68 1.57 1.51
C GLN A 97 -1.65 2.76 1.43
N ASN A 98 -2.92 2.45 1.18
CA ASN A 98 -4.02 3.39 1.38
C ASN A 98 -4.43 3.39 2.86
N GLY A 99 -4.49 4.57 3.47
CA GLY A 99 -5.11 4.75 4.79
C GLY A 99 -4.55 5.91 5.61
N THR A 100 -4.89 7.15 5.23
CA THR A 100 -4.94 8.26 6.19
C THR A 100 -6.17 8.10 7.09
N GLY A 101 -6.01 8.39 8.37
CA GLY A 101 -6.83 7.86 9.45
C GLY A 101 -8.32 8.25 9.43
N ALA A 102 -9.18 7.24 9.51
CA ALA A 102 -10.53 7.35 10.02
C ALA A 102 -10.55 6.92 11.50
N SER A 103 -10.82 7.86 12.39
CA SER A 103 -11.15 7.58 13.79
C SER A 103 -12.54 6.97 13.88
N SER A 104 -12.65 5.63 13.83
CA SER A 104 -13.78 4.88 14.39
C SER A 104 -13.42 3.40 14.52
N PHE A 105 -12.65 3.05 15.56
CA PHE A 105 -12.58 1.66 16.02
C PHE A 105 -13.87 1.32 16.77
N GLN A 106 -14.82 0.69 16.09
CA GLN A 106 -15.87 -0.11 16.73
C GLN A 106 -15.95 -1.47 16.04
N PRO A 107 -15.48 -2.55 16.67
CA PRO A 107 -15.65 -3.89 16.12
C PRO A 107 -17.06 -4.36 16.46
N VAL A 108 -17.98 -4.32 15.48
CA VAL A 108 -19.25 -5.04 15.59
C VAL A 108 -19.06 -6.42 14.96
N VAL A 109 -18.89 -7.42 15.83
CA VAL A 109 -19.08 -8.83 15.45
C VAL A 109 -20.58 -9.08 15.43
N GLN A 110 -21.18 -9.19 14.24
CA GLN A 110 -22.44 -9.92 14.09
C GLN A 110 -22.59 -10.49 12.69
N GLY A 111 -22.51 -11.82 12.60
CA GLY A 111 -22.77 -12.57 11.38
C GLY A 111 -24.23 -12.50 10.94
N GLY A 112 -24.43 -12.62 9.63
CA GLY A 112 -25.73 -12.74 9.01
C GLY A 112 -25.64 -12.29 7.55
N ASN A 113 -25.86 -13.24 6.63
CA ASN A 113 -25.94 -13.06 5.17
C ASN A 113 -26.48 -11.69 4.76
N ARG A 114 -25.61 -10.84 4.20
CA ARG A 114 -26.03 -9.77 3.29
C ARG A 114 -25.67 -10.23 1.89
N GLU A 115 -26.68 -10.29 1.06
CA GLU A 115 -26.56 -10.41 -0.39
C GLU A 115 -25.77 -9.21 -0.90
N ASP A 116 -24.48 -9.44 -1.13
CA ASP A 116 -23.56 -8.49 -1.77
C ASP A 116 -23.65 -8.68 -3.28
N SER A 117 -24.58 -7.97 -3.90
CA SER A 117 -24.77 -7.94 -5.36
C SER A 117 -25.12 -6.54 -5.87
N GLY A 118 -24.79 -5.51 -5.08
CA GLY A 118 -25.03 -4.10 -5.41
C GLY A 118 -23.77 -3.23 -5.42
N GLU A 119 -22.74 -3.53 -4.64
CA GLU A 119 -21.55 -2.67 -4.50
C GLU A 119 -20.57 -2.83 -5.69
N ASP A 120 -20.37 -4.06 -6.17
CA ASP A 120 -19.51 -4.35 -7.34
C ASP A 120 -19.96 -3.61 -8.61
N GLY A 121 -21.28 -3.45 -8.82
CA GLY A 121 -21.83 -2.80 -10.02
C GLY A 121 -21.65 -1.29 -10.03
N VAL A 122 -21.90 -0.64 -8.89
CA VAL A 122 -21.79 0.82 -8.74
C VAL A 122 -20.31 1.26 -8.75
N GLN A 123 -19.43 0.49 -8.14
CA GLN A 123 -17.99 0.77 -8.17
C GLN A 123 -17.43 0.67 -9.60
N SER A 124 -17.87 -0.34 -10.37
CA SER A 124 -17.46 -0.49 -11.77
C SER A 124 -17.92 0.65 -12.69
N SER A 125 -19.07 1.27 -12.41
CA SER A 125 -19.54 2.43 -13.19
C SER A 125 -18.76 3.70 -12.86
N MET A 126 -18.46 3.95 -11.58
CA MET A 126 -17.66 5.12 -11.19
C MET A 126 -16.23 5.04 -11.73
N ASP A 127 -15.62 3.85 -11.70
CA ASP A 127 -14.28 3.64 -12.25
C ASP A 127 -14.24 3.88 -13.77
N SER A 128 -15.33 3.58 -14.48
CA SER A 128 -15.46 3.89 -15.91
C SER A 128 -15.53 5.39 -16.16
N GLU A 129 -16.31 6.14 -15.38
CA GLU A 129 -16.41 7.60 -15.50
C GLU A 129 -15.05 8.27 -15.22
N LEU A 130 -14.35 7.82 -14.17
CA LEU A 130 -13.01 8.31 -13.85
C LEU A 130 -11.96 7.96 -14.91
N ALA A 131 -12.11 6.81 -15.59
CA ALA A 131 -11.24 6.44 -16.70
C ALA A 131 -11.46 7.33 -17.94
N ASP A 132 -12.71 7.67 -18.25
CA ASP A 132 -13.05 8.60 -19.34
C ASP A 132 -12.49 10.01 -19.04
N ILE A 133 -12.60 10.43 -17.78
CA ILE A 133 -12.05 11.68 -17.27
C ILE A 133 -10.51 11.68 -17.34
N GLU A 134 -9.85 10.59 -16.94
CA GLU A 134 -8.39 10.43 -17.07
C GLU A 134 -7.95 10.52 -18.53
N GLN A 135 -8.64 9.82 -19.44
CA GLN A 135 -8.32 9.83 -20.86
C GLN A 135 -8.43 11.24 -21.43
N THR A 136 -9.53 11.94 -21.15
CA THR A 136 -9.77 13.31 -21.61
C THR A 136 -8.65 14.24 -21.13
N PHE A 137 -8.27 14.16 -19.86
CA PHE A 137 -7.18 14.96 -19.30
C PHE A 137 -5.86 14.68 -20.04
N ARG A 138 -5.53 13.41 -20.28
CA ARG A 138 -4.29 13.05 -20.98
C ARG A 138 -4.28 13.55 -22.42
N GLU A 139 -5.41 13.50 -23.11
CA GLU A 139 -5.55 14.04 -24.47
C GLU A 139 -5.32 15.56 -24.49
N GLN A 140 -5.94 16.30 -23.56
CA GLN A 140 -5.73 17.75 -23.40
C GLN A 140 -4.27 18.11 -23.12
N VAL A 141 -3.60 17.34 -22.25
CA VAL A 141 -2.17 17.55 -21.98
C VAL A 141 -1.35 17.36 -23.25
N VAL A 142 -1.61 16.33 -24.06
CA VAL A 142 -0.88 16.11 -25.33
C VAL A 142 -1.13 17.23 -26.33
N GLU A 143 -2.36 17.75 -26.41
CA GLU A 143 -2.75 18.81 -27.34
C GLU A 143 -2.22 20.20 -26.93
N SER A 144 -1.88 20.39 -25.65
CA SER A 144 -1.29 21.65 -25.17
C SER A 144 0.03 21.99 -25.88
N ALA A 145 0.34 23.29 -25.97
CA ALA A 145 1.53 23.78 -26.66
C ALA A 145 2.83 23.17 -26.13
N SER A 146 2.85 22.82 -24.84
CA SER A 146 3.98 22.23 -24.12
C SER A 146 3.81 20.72 -23.84
N GLY A 147 2.87 20.03 -24.49
CA GLY A 147 2.35 18.74 -24.04
C GLY A 147 3.39 17.65 -23.76
N ASN A 148 4.39 17.49 -24.61
CA ASN A 148 5.48 16.52 -24.38
C ASN A 148 6.31 16.83 -23.13
N ALA A 149 6.54 18.11 -22.83
CA ALA A 149 7.27 18.53 -21.64
C ALA A 149 6.40 18.35 -20.38
N LEU A 150 5.12 18.75 -20.45
CA LEU A 150 4.18 18.60 -19.34
C LEU A 150 3.92 17.15 -18.97
N MET A 151 3.84 16.26 -19.96
CA MET A 151 3.66 14.82 -19.73
C MET A 151 4.76 14.20 -18.85
N ALA A 152 5.98 14.75 -18.87
CA ALA A 152 7.06 14.24 -18.02
C ALA A 152 6.84 14.55 -16.51
N HIS A 153 6.05 15.58 -16.21
CA HIS A 153 5.64 15.96 -14.85
C HIS A 153 4.46 15.15 -14.33
N ILE A 154 3.61 14.64 -15.22
CA ILE A 154 2.29 14.09 -14.89
C ILE A 154 2.36 12.56 -14.72
N ALA A 155 1.75 12.07 -13.66
CA ALA A 155 1.34 10.68 -13.51
C ALA A 155 -0.12 10.62 -13.05
N THR A 156 -0.90 9.70 -13.63
CA THR A 156 -2.31 9.50 -13.29
C THR A 156 -2.52 8.09 -12.72
N ARG A 157 -3.44 7.96 -11.76
CA ARG A 157 -3.88 6.65 -11.26
C ARG A 157 -5.31 6.74 -10.72
N ILE A 158 -6.11 5.72 -11.00
CA ILE A 158 -7.43 5.54 -10.38
C ILE A 158 -7.24 4.76 -9.07
N THR A 159 -7.91 5.21 -8.01
CA THR A 159 -7.78 4.67 -6.65
C THR A 159 -9.13 4.57 -5.96
N ASP A 160 -9.12 3.96 -4.77
CA ASP A 160 -10.28 3.91 -3.86
C ASP A 160 -10.79 5.29 -3.40
N GLU A 161 -10.02 6.36 -3.59
CA GLU A 161 -10.46 7.74 -3.30
C GLU A 161 -11.03 8.42 -4.55
N GLY A 162 -10.50 8.09 -5.73
CA GLY A 162 -10.88 8.66 -7.02
C GLY A 162 -9.69 8.71 -7.99
N LEU A 163 -9.74 9.62 -8.97
CA LEU A 163 -8.65 9.84 -9.92
C LEU A 163 -7.60 10.77 -9.32
N VAL A 164 -6.39 10.25 -9.10
CA VAL A 164 -5.25 10.99 -8.60
C VAL A 164 -4.38 11.45 -9.76
N ILE A 165 -4.20 12.76 -9.89
CA ILE A 165 -3.27 13.40 -10.80
C ILE A 165 -2.09 13.91 -9.98
N THR A 166 -0.92 13.35 -10.23
CA THR A 166 0.33 13.74 -9.58
C THR A 166 1.17 14.57 -10.56
N MET A 167 1.50 15.79 -10.17
CA MET A 167 2.45 16.67 -10.86
C MET A 167 3.73 16.71 -10.03
N SER A 168 4.88 16.32 -10.59
CA SER A 168 6.16 16.25 -9.85
C SER A 168 7.24 17.14 -10.46
N ASP A 169 8.22 17.59 -9.67
CA ASP A 169 9.38 18.31 -10.19
C ASP A 169 10.21 17.42 -11.16
N LEU A 170 10.85 18.08 -12.11
CA LEU A 170 11.97 17.53 -12.87
C LEU A 170 13.26 18.30 -12.54
N PRO A 171 14.45 17.71 -12.70
CA PRO A 171 15.72 18.36 -12.36
C PRO A 171 15.95 19.72 -13.03
N ASP A 172 15.44 19.90 -14.25
CA ASP A 172 15.56 21.10 -15.08
C ASP A 172 14.25 21.90 -15.21
N ALA A 173 13.17 21.41 -14.62
CA ALA A 173 11.86 22.06 -14.61
C ALA A 173 11.16 21.86 -13.25
N PRO A 174 11.51 22.63 -12.20
CA PRO A 174 10.82 22.54 -10.92
C PRO A 174 9.42 23.15 -11.00
N LEU A 175 8.49 22.65 -10.20
CA LEU A 175 7.14 23.21 -10.05
C LEU A 175 7.12 24.47 -9.16
N PHE A 176 8.08 24.56 -8.25
CA PHE A 176 8.24 25.70 -7.34
C PHE A 176 9.66 26.23 -7.33
N THR A 177 9.81 27.55 -7.22
CA THR A 177 11.07 28.22 -6.87
C THR A 177 11.02 28.77 -5.45
N GLY A 178 12.19 28.89 -4.82
CA GLY A 178 12.29 29.33 -3.43
C GLY A 178 11.47 28.42 -2.49
N GLU A 179 10.62 29.04 -1.66
CA GLU A 179 9.75 28.31 -0.73
C GLU A 179 8.49 27.77 -1.42
N ALA A 180 7.73 28.66 -2.06
CA ALA A 180 6.41 28.35 -2.65
C ALA A 180 6.06 29.21 -3.87
N GLU A 181 7.04 29.80 -4.56
CA GLU A 181 6.77 30.57 -5.78
C GLU A 181 6.46 29.59 -6.92
N VAL A 182 5.28 29.74 -7.54
CA VAL A 182 4.82 28.86 -8.63
C VAL A 182 5.60 29.17 -9.90
N THR A 183 6.09 28.13 -10.59
CA THR A 183 6.75 28.30 -11.90
C THR A 183 5.73 28.31 -13.04
N PRO A 184 6.08 28.85 -14.22
CA PRO A 184 5.18 28.82 -15.39
C PRO A 184 4.72 27.41 -15.77
N VAL A 185 5.57 26.39 -15.53
CA VAL A 185 5.23 24.98 -15.74
C VAL A 185 4.08 24.56 -14.83
N LEU A 186 4.16 24.86 -13.54
CA LEU A 186 3.07 24.55 -12.62
C LEU A 186 1.81 25.39 -12.92
N GLU A 187 1.94 26.64 -13.36
CA GLU A 187 0.77 27.43 -13.80
C GLU A 187 0.03 26.75 -14.97
N GLU A 188 0.75 26.28 -15.99
CA GLU A 188 0.17 25.57 -17.13
C GLU A 188 -0.48 24.23 -16.71
N LEU A 189 0.19 23.47 -15.84
CA LEU A 189 -0.35 22.21 -15.31
C LEU A 189 -1.62 22.44 -14.48
N LEU A 190 -1.63 23.42 -13.58
CA LEU A 190 -2.81 23.75 -12.77
C LEU A 190 -3.96 24.20 -13.67
N TRP A 191 -3.68 24.97 -14.71
CA TRP A 191 -4.71 25.37 -15.69
C TRP A 191 -5.37 24.15 -16.36
N LEU A 192 -4.58 23.14 -16.76
CA LEU A 192 -5.13 21.91 -17.39
C LEU A 192 -6.03 21.14 -16.42
N VAL A 193 -5.62 21.04 -15.15
CA VAL A 193 -6.42 20.42 -14.10
C VAL A 193 -7.70 21.23 -13.81
N LEU A 194 -7.64 22.56 -13.91
CA LEU A 194 -8.78 23.44 -13.71
C LEU A 194 -9.84 23.29 -14.80
N GLU A 195 -9.43 23.22 -16.07
CA GLU A 195 -10.37 22.97 -17.17
C GLU A 195 -11.16 21.70 -16.95
N MET A 196 -10.46 20.63 -16.59
CA MET A 196 -11.07 19.36 -16.24
C MET A 196 -12.03 19.49 -15.04
N GLY A 197 -11.62 20.22 -13.99
CA GLY A 197 -12.48 20.48 -12.81
C GLY A 197 -13.73 21.30 -13.10
N MET A 198 -13.75 22.10 -14.16
CA MET A 198 -14.96 22.79 -14.61
C MET A 198 -15.92 21.89 -15.41
N LEU A 199 -15.42 20.79 -15.99
CA LEU A 199 -16.21 19.83 -16.76
C LEU A 199 -16.90 18.79 -15.89
N VAL A 200 -16.37 18.54 -14.69
CA VAL A 200 -16.85 17.51 -13.77
C VAL A 200 -17.41 18.10 -12.48
N GLU A 201 -18.35 17.41 -11.85
CA GLU A 201 -18.97 17.88 -10.60
C GLU A 201 -18.25 17.37 -9.34
N ASN A 202 -17.23 16.52 -9.52
CA ASN A 202 -16.48 15.87 -8.45
C ASN A 202 -15.87 16.89 -7.47
N GLU A 203 -15.88 16.52 -6.20
CA GLU A 203 -15.09 17.23 -5.19
C GLU A 203 -13.60 16.99 -5.41
N ILE A 204 -12.77 17.96 -5.05
CA ILE A 204 -11.33 17.97 -5.28
C ILE A 204 -10.60 17.98 -3.94
N ALA A 205 -9.63 17.07 -3.80
CA ALA A 205 -8.64 17.10 -2.74
C ALA A 205 -7.27 17.50 -3.29
N ILE A 206 -6.61 18.46 -2.62
CA ILE A 206 -5.27 18.91 -2.97
C ILE A 206 -4.28 18.40 -1.92
N GLY A 207 -3.20 17.78 -2.38
CA GLY A 207 -2.09 17.28 -1.57
C GLY A 207 -0.77 17.89 -2.02
N THR A 208 0.10 18.24 -1.09
CA THR A 208 1.46 18.67 -1.41
C THR A 208 2.49 17.87 -0.63
N HIS A 209 3.56 17.52 -1.33
CA HIS A 209 4.67 16.74 -0.82
C HIS A 209 5.97 17.44 -1.17
N VAL A 210 6.95 17.30 -0.30
CA VAL A 210 8.29 17.81 -0.53
C VAL A 210 9.33 16.71 -0.38
N GLN A 211 10.48 16.92 -1.00
CA GLN A 211 11.64 16.06 -0.84
C GLN A 211 12.12 16.03 0.61
N ARG A 212 12.86 14.97 0.96
CA ARG A 212 13.56 14.90 2.25
C ARG A 212 14.72 15.88 2.29
N PHE A 213 14.91 16.47 3.46
CA PHE A 213 16.04 17.32 3.76
C PHE A 213 17.08 16.59 4.63
N PRO A 214 18.37 16.98 4.57
CA PRO A 214 19.40 16.39 5.42
C PRO A 214 19.09 16.57 6.91
N VAL A 215 19.27 15.50 7.70
CA VAL A 215 19.06 15.49 9.17
C VAL A 215 19.95 16.49 9.91
N VAL A 216 21.00 17.00 9.26
CA VAL A 216 21.95 17.96 9.83
C VAL A 216 21.47 19.41 9.78
N LEU A 217 20.34 19.70 9.12
CA LEU A 217 19.73 21.02 9.20
C LEU A 217 19.25 21.30 10.63
N GLU A 218 19.41 22.54 11.07
CA GLU A 218 18.98 22.99 12.40
C GLU A 218 17.45 22.89 12.55
N GLU A 219 16.73 23.22 11.48
CA GLU A 219 15.28 23.10 11.37
C GLU A 219 14.92 22.31 10.12
N ASP A 220 14.00 21.35 10.24
CA ASP A 220 13.45 20.60 9.11
C ASP A 220 12.33 21.43 8.44
N PRO A 221 12.56 21.96 7.22
CA PRO A 221 11.60 22.85 6.59
C PRO A 221 10.44 22.09 5.93
N ALA A 222 10.41 20.75 5.95
CA ALA A 222 9.50 19.96 5.14
C ALA A 222 8.02 20.31 5.37
N TRP A 223 7.60 20.43 6.64
CA TRP A 223 6.23 20.79 6.99
C TRP A 223 5.88 22.24 6.62
N GLN A 224 6.81 23.16 6.79
CA GLN A 224 6.59 24.57 6.44
C GLN A 224 6.46 24.73 4.92
N LEU A 225 7.34 24.10 4.14
CA LEU A 225 7.34 24.17 2.69
C LEU A 225 6.11 23.50 2.08
N SER A 226 5.77 22.29 2.51
CA SER A 226 4.58 21.60 1.99
C SER A 226 3.31 22.40 2.29
N ARG A 227 3.17 22.98 3.50
CA ARG A 227 2.04 23.87 3.83
C ARG A 227 1.99 25.12 2.96
N ALA A 228 3.10 25.85 2.85
CA ALA A 228 3.15 27.06 2.03
C ALA A 228 2.79 26.78 0.57
N ARG A 229 3.28 25.66 0.02
CA ARG A 229 2.94 25.23 -1.35
C ARG A 229 1.48 24.83 -1.49
N ALA A 230 0.89 24.19 -0.47
CA ALA A 230 -0.52 23.82 -0.48
C ALA A 230 -1.43 25.06 -0.54
N ASP A 231 -1.11 26.06 0.29
CA ASP A 231 -1.84 27.33 0.34
C ASP A 231 -1.73 28.06 -1.00
N VAL A 232 -0.53 28.16 -1.59
CA VAL A 232 -0.34 28.83 -2.88
C VAL A 232 -1.05 28.09 -4.02
N VAL A 233 -1.00 26.75 -4.07
CA VAL A 233 -1.73 25.97 -5.09
C VAL A 233 -3.24 26.22 -4.98
N LEU A 234 -3.78 26.17 -3.76
CA LEU A 234 -5.19 26.49 -3.50
C LEU A 234 -5.55 27.89 -4.00
N ASP A 235 -4.78 28.90 -3.59
CA ASP A 235 -5.00 30.29 -3.98
C ASP A 235 -4.97 30.47 -5.50
N ARG A 236 -4.04 29.80 -6.20
CA ARG A 236 -3.98 29.82 -7.67
C ARG A 236 -5.21 29.20 -8.31
N MET A 237 -5.68 28.06 -7.80
CA MET A 237 -6.86 27.40 -8.34
C MET A 237 -8.13 28.23 -8.15
N ILE A 238 -8.32 28.83 -6.97
CA ILE A 238 -9.44 29.73 -6.68
C ILE A 238 -9.36 31.00 -7.54
N ALA A 239 -8.18 31.63 -7.63
CA ALA A 239 -7.98 32.82 -8.45
C ALA A 239 -8.25 32.55 -9.95
N SER A 240 -8.11 31.30 -10.38
CA SER A 240 -8.39 30.82 -11.74
C SER A 240 -9.81 30.29 -11.89
N ASN A 241 -10.71 30.66 -10.97
CA ASN A 241 -12.15 30.44 -11.03
C ASN A 241 -12.60 28.99 -10.79
N LEU A 242 -11.80 28.17 -10.07
CA LEU A 242 -12.31 26.93 -9.49
C LEU A 242 -13.39 27.24 -8.45
N PRO A 243 -14.58 26.61 -8.52
CA PRO A 243 -15.60 26.79 -7.49
C PRO A 243 -15.08 26.33 -6.12
N GLU A 244 -15.04 27.22 -5.12
CA GLU A 244 -14.61 26.87 -3.76
C GLU A 244 -15.39 25.68 -3.17
N ARG A 245 -16.65 25.51 -3.58
CA ARG A 245 -17.51 24.38 -3.16
C ARG A 245 -16.97 23.02 -3.61
N GLN A 246 -16.21 22.95 -4.70
CA GLN A 246 -15.58 21.69 -5.12
C GLN A 246 -14.40 21.34 -4.23
N ILE A 247 -13.77 22.29 -3.54
CA ILE A 247 -12.60 22.01 -2.71
C ILE A 247 -13.04 21.34 -1.42
N ARG A 248 -12.70 20.05 -1.28
CA ARG A 248 -13.06 19.23 -0.12
C ARG A 248 -12.01 19.28 0.97
N ARG A 249 -10.73 19.20 0.59
CA ARG A 249 -9.61 19.27 1.53
C ARG A 249 -8.33 19.73 0.86
N VAL A 250 -7.47 20.36 1.66
CA VAL A 250 -6.08 20.71 1.30
C VAL A 250 -5.16 20.12 2.36
N THR A 251 -4.15 19.36 1.94
CA THR A 251 -3.29 18.57 2.84
C THR A 251 -1.82 18.79 2.51
N ALA A 252 -1.04 19.14 3.53
CA ALA A 252 0.41 19.15 3.45
C ALA A 252 0.94 17.85 4.05
N HIS A 253 1.83 17.15 3.35
CA HIS A 253 2.35 15.84 3.78
C HIS A 253 3.79 15.89 4.34
N GLY A 254 4.47 17.03 4.22
CA GLY A 254 5.92 17.11 4.49
C GLY A 254 6.69 16.17 3.56
N ASP A 255 7.67 15.45 4.12
CA ASP A 255 8.55 14.52 3.42
C ASP A 255 8.24 13.03 3.71
N ARG A 256 7.06 12.76 4.28
CA ARG A 256 6.69 11.45 4.85
C ARG A 256 6.67 10.34 3.81
N ASP A 257 6.17 10.65 2.62
CA ASP A 257 5.98 9.73 1.51
C ASP A 257 7.10 9.84 0.46
N ALA A 258 8.20 10.51 0.79
CA ALA A 258 9.33 10.69 -0.13
C ALA A 258 10.14 9.40 -0.28
N ASP A 259 10.35 8.99 -1.54
CA ASP A 259 11.24 7.90 -1.93
C ASP A 259 12.69 8.25 -1.57
N ARG A 260 13.45 7.23 -1.16
CA ARG A 260 14.83 7.37 -0.70
C ARG A 260 15.84 7.25 -1.83
N ARG A 261 15.43 6.80 -3.02
CA ARG A 261 16.32 6.67 -4.18
C ARG A 261 16.73 8.05 -4.67
N ALA A 262 18.01 8.24 -4.99
CA ALA A 262 18.53 9.52 -5.44
C ALA A 262 17.90 9.97 -6.77
N GLU A 263 17.56 9.01 -7.63
CA GLU A 263 16.95 9.24 -8.95
C GLU A 263 15.55 9.86 -8.88
N THR A 264 14.83 9.64 -7.77
CA THR A 264 13.47 10.14 -7.55
C THR A 264 13.43 11.35 -6.63
N HIS A 265 14.59 11.88 -6.22
CA HIS A 265 14.68 12.94 -5.22
C HIS A 265 13.92 14.21 -5.65
N ALA A 266 14.10 14.66 -6.90
CA ALA A 266 13.32 15.77 -7.45
C ALA A 266 11.82 15.45 -7.46
N ARG A 267 11.44 14.25 -7.93
CA ARG A 267 10.04 13.82 -8.03
C ARG A 267 9.32 13.72 -6.67
N ASN A 268 10.05 13.73 -5.56
CA ASN A 268 9.44 13.79 -4.23
C ASN A 268 8.80 15.16 -3.93
N ASN A 269 9.26 16.23 -4.59
CA ASN A 269 8.51 17.49 -4.65
C ASN A 269 7.38 17.30 -5.66
N ARG A 270 6.14 17.27 -5.17
CA ARG A 270 4.98 17.04 -6.02
C ARG A 270 3.70 17.62 -5.45
N VAL A 271 2.76 17.90 -6.34
CA VAL A 271 1.40 18.29 -6.05
C VAL A 271 0.48 17.17 -6.54
N GLU A 272 -0.45 16.76 -5.69
CA GLU A 272 -1.47 15.77 -5.99
C GLU A 272 -2.82 16.48 -6.04
N VAL A 273 -3.57 16.28 -7.11
CA VAL A 273 -4.97 16.70 -7.21
C VAL A 273 -5.81 15.47 -7.42
N VAL A 274 -6.76 15.24 -6.53
CA VAL A 274 -7.63 14.05 -6.55
C VAL A 274 -9.05 14.48 -6.86
N PHE A 275 -9.61 13.96 -7.94
CA PHE A 275 -11.04 14.04 -8.23
C PHE A 275 -11.74 12.90 -7.49
N LEU A 276 -12.46 13.25 -6.43
CA LEU A 276 -13.13 12.31 -5.53
C LEU A 276 -14.32 11.65 -6.23
N ARG A 277 -14.55 10.37 -5.94
CA ARG A 277 -15.73 9.62 -6.40
C ARG A 277 -17.05 10.17 -5.85
#